data_AF-F4W3U4-F1
#
_entry.id   AF-F4W3U4-F1
#
_cell.length_a   1.000
_cell.length_b   1.000
_cell.length_c   1.000
_cell.angle_alpha   90.00
_cell.angle_beta   90.00
_cell.angle_gamma   90.00
#
_symmetry.space_group_name_H-M   'P 1'
#
loop_
_entity.id
_entity.type
_entity.pdbx_description
1 polymer ?
#
loop_
_entity_poly.entity_id
_entity_poly.type
_entity_poly.pdbx_seq_one_letter_code
_entity_poly.pdbx_strand_id
1 'polypeptide(L)'
;MMNFISRDFLFNAIETLPCVRKKANWALNWINHESATFPERVVAFAAVEGIFFSGSFAAIFWLKKRGVMPGLTFSNELISRDEGLHCDFACLMFKHIVQKPSFERVKSIVMDAVEIEKEFLTQALPVELIGMNRTFMCNYIEFVADRLFVALGFEKVYNSENPFSFMDFISMMGKTNFFEKKVGEYKKFGVMEEDSKKKSTLGVMFGAKF
;
A
#
# COMPACT_ATOMS: atom_id res chain seq x y z
N MET A 1 -20.36 14.69 -13.79
CA MET A 1 -21.11 13.42 -13.81
C MET A 1 -20.36 12.48 -14.76
N MET A 2 -19.83 11.36 -14.28
CA MET A 2 -19.07 10.43 -15.13
C MET A 2 -20.04 9.83 -16.16
N ASN A 3 -19.71 9.89 -17.45
CA ASN A 3 -20.57 9.41 -18.52
C ASN A 3 -20.75 7.88 -18.38
N PHE A 4 -21.97 7.34 -18.57
CA PHE A 4 -22.28 5.92 -18.33
C PHE A 4 -21.34 4.96 -19.08
N ILE A 5 -20.96 5.32 -20.31
CA ILE A 5 -20.01 4.57 -21.15
C ILE A 5 -18.62 4.48 -20.50
N SER A 6 -18.15 5.59 -19.90
CA SER A 6 -16.86 5.62 -19.21
C SER A 6 -16.88 4.82 -17.91
N ARG A 7 -18.02 4.78 -17.22
CA ARG A 7 -18.22 3.93 -16.05
C ARG A 7 -18.13 2.46 -16.45
N ASP A 8 -18.94 2.01 -17.40
CA ASP A 8 -18.99 0.60 -17.79
C ASP A 8 -17.64 0.11 -18.36
N PHE A 9 -16.90 0.96 -19.07
CA PHE A 9 -15.53 0.66 -19.49
C PHE A 9 -14.58 0.37 -18.31
N LEU A 10 -14.66 1.17 -17.25
CA LEU A 10 -13.80 1.02 -16.06
C LEU A 10 -14.24 -0.14 -15.16
N PHE A 11 -15.54 -0.43 -15.06
CA PHE A 11 -16.02 -1.59 -14.29
C PHE A 11 -15.71 -2.92 -14.99
N ASN A 12 -15.58 -2.93 -16.31
CA ASN A 12 -15.12 -4.08 -17.09
C ASN A 12 -13.59 -4.09 -17.30
N ALA A 13 -12.82 -3.47 -16.39
CA ALA A 13 -11.37 -3.29 -16.51
C ALA A 13 -10.56 -4.58 -16.76
N ILE A 14 -11.02 -5.74 -16.30
CA ILE A 14 -10.34 -7.03 -16.60
C ILE A 14 -10.40 -7.33 -18.12
N GLU A 15 -11.46 -6.90 -18.79
CA GLU A 15 -11.65 -7.07 -20.24
C GLU A 15 -11.08 -5.88 -21.04
N THR A 16 -11.07 -4.69 -20.46
CA THR A 16 -10.73 -3.47 -21.18
C THR A 16 -9.31 -2.95 -20.93
N LEU A 17 -8.65 -3.35 -19.83
CA LEU A 17 -7.31 -2.90 -19.44
C LEU A 17 -6.34 -4.10 -19.30
N PRO A 18 -5.35 -4.24 -20.22
CA PRO A 18 -4.41 -5.36 -20.20
C PRO A 18 -3.65 -5.55 -18.88
N CYS A 19 -3.24 -4.48 -18.21
CA CYS A 19 -2.52 -4.58 -16.92
C CYS A 19 -3.42 -5.08 -15.78
N VAL A 20 -4.71 -4.73 -15.78
CA VAL A 20 -5.69 -5.25 -14.81
C VAL A 20 -5.92 -6.73 -15.05
N ARG A 21 -6.01 -7.15 -16.32
CA ARG A 21 -6.04 -8.57 -16.67
C ARG A 21 -4.80 -9.33 -16.21
N LYS A 22 -3.61 -8.78 -16.42
CA LYS A 22 -2.35 -9.38 -15.95
C LYS A 22 -2.36 -9.58 -14.44
N LYS A 23 -2.78 -8.56 -13.70
CA LYS A 23 -2.93 -8.61 -12.23
C LYS A 23 -3.91 -9.69 -11.78
N ALA A 24 -5.07 -9.78 -12.43
CA ALA A 24 -6.06 -10.82 -12.16
C ALA A 24 -5.53 -12.23 -12.49
N ASN A 25 -4.88 -12.40 -13.64
CA ASN A 25 -4.30 -13.69 -14.05
C ASN A 25 -3.18 -14.13 -13.13
N TRP A 26 -2.32 -13.21 -12.68
CA TRP A 26 -1.29 -13.50 -11.68
C TRP A 26 -1.94 -14.03 -10.39
N ALA A 27 -3.01 -13.38 -9.90
CA ALA A 27 -3.71 -13.83 -8.70
C ALA A 27 -4.30 -15.23 -8.89
N LEU A 28 -4.95 -15.51 -10.03
CA LEU A 28 -5.47 -16.84 -10.35
C LEU A 28 -4.37 -17.91 -10.38
N ASN A 29 -3.23 -17.60 -11.00
CA ASN A 29 -2.10 -18.52 -11.13
C ASN A 29 -1.45 -18.89 -9.79
N TRP A 30 -1.45 -17.98 -8.82
CA TRP A 30 -0.78 -18.24 -7.54
C TRP A 30 -1.72 -18.59 -6.40
N ILE A 31 -2.97 -18.12 -6.45
CA ILE A 31 -3.95 -18.29 -5.36
C ILE A 31 -4.95 -19.39 -5.66
N ASN A 32 -5.31 -19.65 -6.92
CA ASN A 32 -6.35 -20.63 -7.27
C ASN A 32 -5.83 -21.84 -8.06
N HIS A 33 -4.60 -21.79 -8.57
CA HIS A 33 -4.05 -22.87 -9.39
C HIS A 33 -3.78 -24.14 -8.59
N GLU A 34 -4.11 -25.31 -9.14
CA GLU A 34 -4.00 -26.59 -8.41
C GLU A 34 -2.56 -26.94 -7.98
N SER A 35 -1.56 -26.54 -8.79
CA SER A 35 -0.16 -26.82 -8.50
C SER A 35 0.49 -25.90 -7.46
N ALA A 36 -0.17 -24.81 -7.05
CA ALA A 36 0.40 -23.88 -6.07
C ALA A 36 0.32 -24.45 -4.65
N THR A 37 1.47 -24.61 -4.00
CA THR A 37 1.56 -25.11 -2.63
C THR A 37 1.07 -24.07 -1.63
N PHE A 38 0.69 -24.49 -0.41
CA PHE A 38 0.29 -23.55 0.64
C PHE A 38 1.34 -22.46 0.93
N PRO A 39 2.64 -22.76 1.05
CA PRO A 39 3.66 -21.73 1.25
C PRO A 39 3.76 -20.72 0.11
N GLU A 40 3.63 -21.16 -1.14
CA GLU A 40 3.62 -20.25 -2.30
C GLU A 40 2.37 -19.35 -2.28
N ARG A 41 1.21 -19.89 -1.89
CA ARG A 41 -0.03 -19.10 -1.71
C ARG A 41 0.13 -18.05 -0.62
N VAL A 42 0.80 -18.37 0.49
CA VAL A 42 1.07 -17.39 1.56
C VAL A 42 1.97 -16.26 1.05
N VAL A 43 3.00 -16.56 0.27
CA VAL A 43 3.87 -15.54 -0.35
C VAL A 43 3.09 -14.69 -1.35
N ALA A 44 2.28 -15.33 -2.20
CA ALA A 44 1.44 -14.61 -3.15
C ALA A 44 0.41 -13.72 -2.45
N PHE A 45 -0.22 -14.21 -1.39
CA PHE A 45 -1.12 -13.43 -0.56
C PHE A 45 -0.39 -12.23 0.07
N ALA A 46 0.80 -12.42 0.64
CA ALA A 46 1.61 -11.31 1.17
C ALA A 46 1.92 -10.25 0.10
N ALA A 47 2.16 -10.66 -1.15
CA ALA A 47 2.36 -9.73 -2.27
C ALA A 47 1.06 -9.03 -2.72
N VAL A 48 -0.10 -9.68 -2.62
CA VAL A 48 -1.41 -9.02 -2.85
C VAL A 48 -1.65 -7.91 -1.82
N GLU A 49 -1.44 -8.21 -0.55
CA GLU A 49 -1.71 -7.26 0.55
C GLU A 49 -0.64 -6.17 0.64
N GLY A 50 0.62 -6.52 0.37
CA GLY A 50 1.77 -5.64 0.59
C GLY A 50 2.26 -4.87 -0.64
N ILE A 51 2.25 -5.48 -1.83
CA ILE A 51 2.83 -4.90 -3.05
C ILE A 51 1.74 -4.36 -3.97
N PHE A 52 0.74 -5.16 -4.27
CA PHE A 52 -0.39 -4.67 -5.05
C PHE A 52 -1.12 -3.59 -4.27
N PHE A 53 -1.54 -2.53 -4.98
CA PHE A 53 -2.15 -1.32 -4.42
C PHE A 53 -1.21 -0.42 -3.61
N SER A 54 0.02 -0.83 -3.30
CA SER A 54 0.98 -0.01 -2.55
C SER A 54 1.17 1.38 -3.17
N GLY A 55 1.29 1.47 -4.50
CA GLY A 55 1.43 2.76 -5.16
C GLY A 55 0.10 3.50 -5.36
N SER A 56 -1.04 2.81 -5.32
CA SER A 56 -2.36 3.46 -5.23
C SER A 56 -2.54 4.15 -3.88
N PHE A 57 -2.12 3.51 -2.78
CA PHE A 57 -2.09 4.15 -1.45
C PHE A 57 -1.17 5.37 -1.44
N ALA A 58 0.04 5.26 -1.99
CA ALA A 58 0.96 6.39 -2.10
C ALA A 58 0.38 7.55 -2.94
N ALA A 59 -0.30 7.24 -4.04
CA ALA A 59 -0.98 8.22 -4.89
C ALA A 59 -2.12 8.96 -4.16
N ILE A 60 -2.89 8.27 -3.33
CA ILE A 60 -3.95 8.92 -2.54
C ILE A 60 -3.34 9.73 -1.38
N PHE A 61 -2.27 9.25 -0.75
CA PHE A 61 -1.56 10.04 0.27
C PHE A 61 -0.88 11.29 -0.29
N TRP A 62 -0.49 11.26 -1.56
CA TRP A 62 -0.07 12.48 -2.26
C TRP A 62 -1.18 13.54 -2.29
N LEU A 63 -2.45 13.14 -2.48
CA LEU A 63 -3.60 14.05 -2.37
C LEU A 63 -3.78 14.58 -0.94
N LYS A 64 -3.55 13.74 0.07
CA LYS A 64 -3.54 14.16 1.49
C LYS A 64 -2.52 15.26 1.74
N LYS A 65 -1.30 15.12 1.20
CA LYS A 65 -0.24 16.14 1.30
C LYS A 65 -0.67 17.49 0.71
N ARG A 66 -1.55 17.48 -0.30
CA ARG A 66 -2.11 18.68 -0.93
C ARG A 66 -3.37 19.22 -0.22
N GLY A 67 -3.83 18.56 0.84
CA GLY A 67 -5.00 18.98 1.61
C GLY A 67 -6.34 18.79 0.89
N VAL A 68 -6.43 17.87 -0.08
CA VAL A 68 -7.65 17.63 -0.86
C VAL A 68 -8.26 16.25 -0.56
N MET A 69 -9.57 16.13 -0.79
CA MET A 69 -10.34 14.88 -0.62
C MET A 69 -10.20 14.26 0.79
N PRO A 70 -10.55 14.99 1.87
CA PRO A 70 -10.32 14.53 3.25
C PRO A 70 -11.01 13.20 3.58
N GLY A 71 -12.23 12.98 3.07
CA GLY A 71 -12.93 11.69 3.27
C GLY A 71 -12.20 10.52 2.62
N LEU A 72 -11.74 10.69 1.37
CA LEU A 72 -10.99 9.66 0.65
C LEU A 72 -9.65 9.34 1.34
N THR A 73 -8.92 10.39 1.72
CA THR A 73 -7.58 10.24 2.32
C THR A 73 -7.64 9.65 3.72
N PHE A 74 -8.70 9.93 4.48
CA PHE A 74 -8.98 9.26 5.75
C PHE A 74 -9.30 7.77 5.56
N SER A 75 -10.20 7.42 4.62
CA SER A 75 -10.48 6.01 4.31
C SER A 75 -9.23 5.27 3.85
N ASN A 76 -8.40 5.90 3.02
CA ASN A 76 -7.14 5.33 2.56
C ASN A 76 -6.16 5.04 3.71
N GLU A 77 -6.13 5.90 4.73
CA GLU A 77 -5.32 5.68 5.93
C GLU A 77 -5.75 4.44 6.70
N LEU A 78 -7.06 4.26 6.88
CA LEU A 78 -7.58 3.08 7.57
C LEU A 78 -7.33 1.81 6.77
N ILE A 79 -7.63 1.81 5.47
CA ILE A 79 -7.46 0.64 4.60
C ILE A 79 -5.98 0.26 4.52
N SER A 80 -5.08 1.20 4.22
CA SER A 80 -3.65 0.88 4.10
C SER A 80 -3.01 0.39 5.41
N ARG A 81 -3.53 0.82 6.57
CA ARG A 81 -3.13 0.25 7.86
C ARG A 81 -3.57 -1.21 7.98
N ASP A 82 -4.81 -1.49 7.62
CA ASP A 82 -5.39 -2.82 7.74
C ASP A 82 -4.69 -3.80 6.77
N GLU A 83 -4.40 -3.40 5.51
CA GLU A 83 -3.61 -4.23 4.58
C GLU A 83 -2.18 -4.46 5.07
N GLY A 84 -1.60 -3.48 5.78
CA GLY A 84 -0.32 -3.66 6.46
C GLY A 84 -0.37 -4.80 7.49
N LEU A 85 -1.44 -4.86 8.29
CA LEU A 85 -1.66 -5.94 9.26
C LEU A 85 -1.90 -7.30 8.58
N HIS A 86 -2.60 -7.33 7.46
CA HIS A 86 -2.81 -8.56 6.67
C HIS A 86 -1.49 -9.09 6.10
N CYS A 87 -0.66 -8.19 5.54
CA CYS A 87 0.67 -8.53 5.05
C CYS A 87 1.59 -9.05 6.17
N ASP A 88 1.59 -8.38 7.32
CA ASP A 88 2.35 -8.81 8.50
C ASP A 88 1.90 -10.21 8.97
N PHE A 89 0.60 -10.47 8.95
CA PHE A 89 0.04 -11.79 9.29
C PHE A 89 0.50 -12.86 8.29
N ALA A 90 0.52 -12.57 6.99
CA ALA A 90 1.04 -13.48 5.97
C ALA A 90 2.53 -13.80 6.21
N CYS A 91 3.34 -12.79 6.54
CA CYS A 91 4.75 -12.98 6.89
C CYS A 91 4.92 -13.81 8.17
N LEU A 92 4.08 -13.59 9.18
CA LEU A 92 4.06 -14.39 10.41
C LEU A 92 3.72 -15.85 10.12
N MET A 93 2.69 -16.11 9.32
CA MET A 93 2.36 -17.47 8.87
C MET A 93 3.55 -18.11 8.16
N PHE A 94 4.17 -17.40 7.22
CA PHE A 94 5.33 -17.89 6.46
C PHE A 94 6.50 -18.29 7.38
N LYS A 95 6.76 -17.51 8.43
CA LYS A 95 7.79 -17.83 9.43
C LYS A 95 7.59 -19.22 10.04
N HIS A 96 6.35 -19.59 10.33
CA HIS A 96 5.98 -20.87 10.96
C HIS A 96 5.87 -22.05 9.98
N ILE A 97 5.98 -21.82 8.67
CA ILE A 97 6.03 -22.91 7.69
C ILE A 97 7.37 -23.66 7.82
N VAL A 98 7.31 -24.98 7.95
CA VAL A 98 8.51 -25.82 8.04
C VAL A 98 9.14 -26.01 6.64
N GLN A 99 8.34 -26.46 5.67
CA GLN A 99 8.79 -26.69 4.29
C GLN A 99 8.58 -25.41 3.47
N LYS A 100 9.54 -24.49 3.56
CA LYS A 100 9.51 -23.21 2.83
C LYS A 100 9.90 -23.42 1.35
N PRO A 101 9.33 -22.64 0.42
CA PRO A 101 9.78 -22.60 -0.97
C PRO A 101 11.20 -22.01 -1.04
N SER A 102 11.94 -22.32 -2.11
CA SER A 102 13.27 -21.75 -2.30
C SER A 102 13.20 -20.23 -2.45
N PHE A 103 14.31 -19.55 -2.17
CA PHE A 103 14.39 -18.09 -2.35
C PHE A 103 14.09 -17.68 -3.79
N GLU A 104 14.57 -18.42 -4.77
CA GLU A 104 14.33 -18.16 -6.20
C GLU A 104 12.84 -18.21 -6.53
N ARG A 105 12.11 -19.13 -5.89
CA ARG A 105 10.67 -19.26 -6.08
C ARG A 105 9.91 -18.10 -5.46
N VAL A 106 10.24 -17.73 -4.22
CA VAL A 106 9.69 -16.52 -3.56
C VAL A 106 9.99 -15.28 -4.41
N LYS A 107 11.24 -15.14 -4.85
CA LYS A 107 11.71 -14.05 -5.69
C LYS A 107 10.91 -13.95 -6.98
N SER A 108 10.65 -15.07 -7.67
CA SER A 108 9.81 -15.03 -8.88
C SER A 108 8.40 -14.52 -8.62
N ILE A 109 7.74 -14.97 -7.55
CA ILE A 109 6.37 -14.56 -7.21
C ILE A 109 6.33 -13.05 -6.94
N VAL A 110 7.25 -12.57 -6.11
CA VAL A 110 7.31 -11.18 -5.66
C VAL A 110 7.70 -10.25 -6.81
N MET A 111 8.72 -10.60 -7.60
CA MET A 111 9.17 -9.77 -8.72
C MET A 111 8.12 -9.66 -9.82
N ASP A 112 7.38 -10.74 -10.12
CA ASP A 112 6.26 -10.68 -11.05
C ASP A 112 5.18 -9.69 -10.58
N ALA A 113 4.86 -9.68 -9.29
CA ALA A 113 3.92 -8.72 -8.72
C ALA A 113 4.43 -7.27 -8.84
N VAL A 114 5.73 -7.04 -8.59
CA VAL A 114 6.36 -5.71 -8.72
C VAL A 114 6.22 -5.18 -10.15
N GLU A 115 6.56 -5.98 -11.16
CA GLU A 115 6.50 -5.54 -12.55
C GLU A 115 5.06 -5.25 -13.00
N ILE A 116 4.10 -6.08 -12.56
CA ILE A 116 2.67 -5.83 -12.82
C ILE A 116 2.21 -4.52 -12.16
N GLU A 117 2.59 -4.25 -10.92
CA GLU A 117 2.18 -3.02 -10.22
C GLU A 117 2.83 -1.77 -10.83
N LYS A 118 4.10 -1.85 -11.25
CA LYS A 118 4.75 -0.79 -12.02
C LYS A 118 3.97 -0.52 -13.31
N GLU A 119 3.63 -1.55 -14.07
CA GLU A 119 2.85 -1.41 -15.30
C GLU A 119 1.49 -0.74 -15.01
N PHE A 120 0.80 -1.16 -13.96
CA PHE A 120 -0.49 -0.59 -13.56
C PHE A 120 -0.44 0.93 -13.33
N LEU A 121 0.56 1.41 -12.58
CA LEU A 121 0.70 2.84 -12.20
C LEU A 121 1.40 3.71 -13.25
N THR A 122 2.00 3.09 -14.25
CA THR A 122 2.65 3.81 -15.36
C THR A 122 1.79 3.83 -16.62
N GLN A 123 0.87 2.87 -16.79
CA GLN A 123 0.03 2.74 -17.98
C GLN A 123 -1.46 2.97 -17.70
N ALA A 124 -2.08 2.24 -16.76
CA ALA A 124 -3.53 2.36 -16.53
C ALA A 124 -3.92 3.55 -15.66
N LEU A 125 -3.14 3.85 -14.63
CA LEU A 125 -3.31 5.02 -13.78
C LEU A 125 -2.00 5.81 -13.72
N PRO A 126 -1.61 6.52 -14.80
CA PRO A 126 -0.36 7.25 -14.84
C PRO A 126 -0.31 8.27 -13.70
N VAL A 127 0.55 8.05 -12.72
CA VAL A 127 0.71 8.91 -11.53
C VAL A 127 1.13 10.35 -11.88
N GLU A 128 1.65 10.55 -13.10
CA GLU A 128 1.95 11.85 -13.69
C GLU A 128 0.71 12.74 -13.79
N LEU A 129 -0.48 12.15 -13.98
CA LEU A 129 -1.75 12.89 -14.05
C LEU A 129 -2.08 13.64 -12.76
N ILE A 130 -1.57 13.17 -11.61
CA ILE A 130 -1.75 13.82 -10.31
C ILE A 130 -0.49 14.58 -9.85
N GLY A 131 0.50 14.72 -10.73
CA GLY A 131 1.74 15.45 -10.48
C GLY A 131 2.80 14.67 -9.70
N MET A 132 2.74 13.33 -9.70
CA MET A 132 3.79 12.48 -9.15
C MET A 132 4.77 12.03 -10.23
N ASN A 133 6.03 11.79 -9.85
CA ASN A 133 7.04 11.29 -10.77
C ASN A 133 6.93 9.76 -10.93
N ARG A 134 6.86 9.30 -12.18
CA ARG A 134 6.77 7.89 -12.56
C ARG A 134 7.94 7.06 -12.02
N THR A 135 9.17 7.53 -12.21
CA THR A 135 10.39 6.86 -11.73
C THR A 135 10.39 6.71 -10.22
N PHE A 136 9.96 7.74 -9.49
CA PHE A 136 9.82 7.66 -8.04
C PHE A 136 8.76 6.64 -7.63
N MET A 137 7.66 6.52 -8.36
CA MET A 137 6.67 5.48 -8.07
C MET A 137 7.24 4.07 -8.28
N CYS A 138 8.00 3.84 -9.35
CA CYS A 138 8.68 2.56 -9.56
C CYS A 138 9.66 2.23 -8.43
N ASN A 139 10.51 3.19 -8.03
CA ASN A 139 11.46 3.01 -6.93
C ASN A 139 10.73 2.74 -5.60
N TYR A 140 9.58 3.38 -5.38
CA TYR A 140 8.77 3.14 -4.19
C TYR A 140 8.20 1.71 -4.16
N ILE A 141 7.71 1.18 -5.28
CA ILE A 141 7.24 -0.22 -5.35
C ILE A 141 8.39 -1.18 -5.05
N GLU A 142 9.58 -0.92 -5.58
CA GLU A 142 10.78 -1.72 -5.30
C GLU A 142 11.19 -1.66 -3.83
N PHE A 143 11.15 -0.48 -3.21
CA PHE A 143 11.37 -0.31 -1.78
C PHE A 143 10.36 -1.13 -0.94
N VAL A 144 9.09 -1.14 -1.33
CA VAL A 144 8.06 -1.95 -0.68
C VAL A 144 8.34 -3.45 -0.84
N ALA A 145 8.78 -3.88 -2.03
CA ALA A 145 9.14 -5.28 -2.27
C ALA A 145 10.35 -5.71 -1.43
N ASP A 146 11.37 -4.87 -1.30
CA ASP A 146 12.51 -5.14 -0.42
C ASP A 146 12.10 -5.27 1.05
N ARG A 147 11.16 -4.44 1.50
CA ARG A 147 10.60 -4.59 2.86
C ARG A 147 9.87 -5.92 3.02
N LEU A 148 9.13 -6.37 2.02
CA LEU A 148 8.48 -7.69 2.04
C LEU A 148 9.51 -8.82 2.06
N PHE A 149 10.57 -8.76 1.25
CA PHE A 149 11.65 -9.76 1.29
C PHE A 149 12.26 -9.87 2.69
N VAL A 150 12.57 -8.74 3.32
CA VAL A 150 13.10 -8.70 4.69
C VAL A 150 12.10 -9.29 5.69
N ALA A 151 10.82 -8.96 5.58
CA ALA A 151 9.77 -9.49 6.46
C ALA A 151 9.59 -11.02 6.32
N LEU A 152 9.81 -11.56 5.11
CA LEU A 152 9.82 -12.99 4.82
C LEU A 152 11.13 -13.68 5.25
N GLY A 153 12.13 -12.93 5.73
CA GLY A 153 13.40 -13.45 6.22
C GLY A 153 14.50 -13.56 5.16
N PHE A 154 14.38 -12.85 4.04
CA PHE A 154 15.36 -12.83 2.95
C PHE A 154 16.09 -11.48 2.85
N GLU A 155 17.19 -11.46 2.10
CA GLU A 155 17.90 -10.23 1.77
C GLU A 155 17.14 -9.39 0.72
N LYS A 156 17.48 -8.10 0.65
CA LYS A 156 16.93 -7.17 -0.34
C LYS A 156 17.35 -7.57 -1.75
N VAL A 157 16.47 -7.35 -2.71
CA VAL A 157 16.72 -7.63 -4.13
C VAL A 157 17.01 -6.35 -4.91
N TYR A 158 16.24 -5.29 -4.67
CA TYR A 158 16.36 -4.03 -5.42
C TYR A 158 17.34 -3.05 -4.77
N ASN A 159 17.45 -3.07 -3.45
CA ASN A 159 18.16 -2.09 -2.64
C ASN A 159 17.67 -0.65 -2.86
N SER A 160 16.37 -0.50 -3.12
CA SER A 160 15.75 0.80 -3.40
C SER A 160 15.42 1.54 -2.10
N GLU A 161 15.63 2.86 -2.09
CA GLU A 161 15.27 3.74 -0.98
C GLU A 161 13.84 4.28 -1.14
N ASN A 162 13.20 4.70 -0.04
CA ASN A 162 11.88 5.33 -0.11
C ASN A 162 11.99 6.75 -0.72
N PRO A 163 11.43 7.02 -1.91
CA PRO A 163 11.50 8.34 -2.53
C PRO A 163 10.42 9.30 -2.00
N PHE A 164 9.47 8.82 -1.19
CA PHE A 164 8.32 9.56 -0.71
C PHE A 164 8.35 9.75 0.80
N SER A 165 9.01 10.83 1.25
CA SER A 165 9.09 11.17 2.69
C SER A 165 7.74 11.31 3.39
N PHE A 166 6.67 11.67 2.66
CA PHE A 166 5.31 11.74 3.22
C PHE A 166 4.76 10.38 3.65
N MET A 167 5.25 9.28 3.07
CA MET A 167 4.85 7.92 3.48
C MET A 167 5.39 7.57 4.88
N ASP A 168 6.54 8.12 5.27
CA ASP A 168 7.10 7.90 6.61
C ASP A 168 6.27 8.64 7.69
N PHE A 169 5.86 9.88 7.40
CA PHE A 169 5.05 10.68 8.32
C PHE A 169 3.66 10.09 8.58
N ILE A 170 3.06 9.47 7.58
CA ILE A 170 1.72 8.88 7.69
C ILE A 170 1.75 7.60 8.52
N SER A 171 2.79 6.79 8.37
CA SER A 171 3.03 5.64 9.26
C SER A 171 3.16 6.05 10.73
N MET A 172 3.64 7.27 11.01
CA MET A 172 3.75 7.80 12.37
C MET A 172 2.42 8.37 12.91
N MET A 173 1.61 9.07 12.11
CA MET A 173 0.32 9.61 12.58
C MET A 173 -0.70 8.52 12.93
N GLY A 174 -0.68 7.38 12.23
CA GLY A 174 -1.53 6.24 12.57
C GLY A 174 -1.19 5.54 13.90
N LYS A 175 -0.03 5.86 14.50
CA LYS A 175 0.46 5.29 15.77
C LYS A 175 0.18 6.17 17.00
N THR A 176 -0.50 7.30 16.87
CA THR A 176 -0.97 8.03 18.07
C THR A 176 -1.95 7.16 18.84
N ASN A 177 -1.68 6.96 20.13
CA ASN A 177 -2.46 6.10 21.00
C ASN A 177 -3.94 6.52 20.99
N PHE A 178 -4.85 5.55 21.05
CA PHE A 178 -6.30 5.79 21.09
C PHE A 178 -6.72 6.77 22.21
N PHE A 179 -5.93 6.87 23.29
CA PHE A 179 -6.12 7.80 24.41
C PHE A 179 -5.57 9.22 24.19
N GLU A 180 -4.75 9.43 23.15
CA GLU A 180 -4.21 10.74 22.76
C GLU A 180 -5.04 11.41 21.65
N LYS A 181 -5.91 10.66 20.98
CA LYS A 181 -6.92 11.24 20.09
C LYS A 181 -7.92 12.05 20.93
N LYS A 182 -7.76 13.38 20.94
CA LYS A 182 -8.82 14.29 21.42
C LYS A 182 -10.11 13.98 20.65
N VAL A 183 -11.24 14.00 21.35
CA VAL A 183 -12.62 13.68 20.93
C VAL A 183 -13.18 14.64 19.84
N GLY A 184 -12.33 15.14 18.94
CA GLY A 184 -12.65 16.15 17.93
C GLY A 184 -13.18 15.63 16.61
N GLU A 185 -13.17 14.30 16.37
CA GLU A 185 -13.59 13.72 15.08
C GLU A 185 -15.11 13.45 14.98
N TYR A 186 -15.89 13.70 16.05
CA TYR A 186 -17.36 13.78 16.01
C TYR A 186 -17.88 15.21 15.76
N LYS A 187 -17.11 16.07 15.06
CA LYS A 187 -17.67 17.33 14.58
C LYS A 187 -18.60 17.05 13.40
N LYS A 188 -19.91 17.05 13.68
CA LYS A 188 -20.99 17.18 12.70
C LYS A 188 -20.59 18.31 11.74
N PHE A 189 -20.54 18.01 10.43
CA PHE A 189 -20.31 19.03 9.40
C PHE A 189 -21.32 20.17 9.62
N GLY A 190 -20.84 21.36 10.06
CA GLY A 190 -21.68 22.56 10.22
C GLY A 190 -21.60 23.30 11.55
N VAL A 191 -20.82 22.89 12.54
CA VAL A 191 -20.67 23.67 13.79
C VAL A 191 -19.30 24.37 13.83
N MET A 192 -19.29 25.68 13.56
CA MET A 192 -18.14 26.56 13.79
C MET A 192 -17.96 26.79 15.30
N GLU A 193 -16.73 26.70 15.80
CA GLU A 193 -16.37 27.19 17.13
C GLU A 193 -15.29 28.26 16.99
N GLU A 194 -15.45 29.31 17.80
CA GLU A 194 -14.61 30.50 17.85
C GLU A 194 -13.22 30.20 18.43
N ASP A 195 -12.21 30.86 17.85
CA ASP A 195 -10.80 30.77 18.20
C ASP A 195 -10.54 31.11 19.68
N SER A 196 -9.97 30.14 20.42
CA SER A 196 -9.26 30.44 21.66
C SER A 196 -7.85 29.85 21.64
N LYS A 197 -6.88 30.74 21.44
CA LYS A 197 -5.44 30.55 21.60
C LYS A 197 -5.12 29.75 22.88
N LYS A 198 -4.26 28.72 22.79
CA LYS A 198 -3.37 28.34 23.90
C LYS A 198 -2.15 27.49 23.47
N LYS A 199 -0.99 28.13 23.71
CA LYS A 199 0.41 27.70 23.91
C LYS A 199 0.78 26.22 23.70
N SER A 200 1.74 26.02 22.79
CA SER A 200 2.56 24.81 22.65
C SER A 200 3.54 24.71 23.83
N THR A 201 3.49 23.57 24.54
CA THR A 201 4.54 23.16 25.47
C THR A 201 5.31 22.02 24.81
N LEU A 202 6.60 22.27 24.56
CA LEU A 202 7.56 21.35 23.97
C LEU A 202 7.81 20.17 24.93
N GLY A 203 7.46 18.95 24.53
CA GLY A 203 7.77 17.69 25.23
C GLY A 203 8.74 16.84 24.41
N VAL A 204 9.83 16.42 25.04
CA VAL A 204 10.99 15.71 24.47
C VAL A 204 10.89 14.18 24.63
N MET A 205 11.35 13.43 23.61
CA MET A 205 11.73 11.99 23.54
C MET A 205 10.66 10.91 23.84
N PHE A 206 10.62 9.74 23.19
CA PHE A 206 11.70 8.79 22.87
C PHE A 206 11.44 8.04 21.54
N GLY A 207 12.53 7.71 20.83
CA GLY A 207 12.51 6.74 19.73
C GLY A 207 12.65 5.31 20.24
N ALA A 208 12.01 4.37 19.53
CA ALA A 208 12.29 2.94 19.67
C ALA A 208 12.66 2.38 18.29
N LYS A 209 13.92 1.93 18.21
CA LYS A 209 14.44 1.03 17.18
C LYS A 209 13.81 -0.35 17.38
N PHE A 210 13.32 -0.94 16.31
CA PHE A 210 13.39 -2.38 16.04
C PHE A 210 13.75 -2.54 14.57
#